data_AF-A0A1W1C1L1-F1
#
_entry.id   AF-A0A1W1C1L1-F1
#
_cell.length_a   1.000
_cell.length_b   1.000
_cell.length_c   1.000
_cell.angle_alpha   90.00
_cell.angle_beta   90.00
_cell.angle_gamma   90.00
#
_symmetry.space_group_name_H-M   'P 1'
#
loop_
_entity.id
_entity.type
_entity.pdbx_description
1 polymer ?
#
loop_
_entity_poly.entity_id
_entity_poly.type
_entity_poly.pdbx_seq_one_letter_code
_entity_poly.pdbx_strand_id
1 'polypeptide(L)' 'MVVNIGDSKSIITHPASTTHQQLSDRELIEAGIPGGLVRLSVGLEDTQDLIEDLKKALN' A
#
# COMPACT_ATOMS: atom_id res chain seq x y z
N MET A 1 -9.44 9.31 6.46
CA MET A 1 -8.17 9.65 5.80
C MET A 1 -8.34 9.41 4.32
N VAL A 2 -8.05 10.41 3.48
CA VAL A 2 -8.13 10.25 2.01
C VAL A 2 -6.88 9.51 1.56
N VAL A 3 -7.03 8.49 0.73
CA VAL A 3 -5.88 7.88 0.05
C VAL A 3 -6.04 8.14 -1.43
N ASN A 4 -5.09 8.88 -1.99
CA ASN A 4 -5.08 9.17 -3.42
C ASN A 4 -4.80 7.88 -4.19
N ILE A 5 -5.62 7.62 -5.21
CA ILE A 5 -5.44 6.55 -6.19
C ILE A 5 -5.42 7.23 -7.56
N GLY A 6 -4.43 6.91 -8.38
CA GLY A 6 -4.30 7.47 -9.74
C GLY A 6 -3.70 8.87 -9.81
N ASP A 7 -2.83 9.24 -8.86
CA ASP A 7 -2.02 10.47 -8.97
C ASP A 7 -0.80 10.22 -9.88
N SER A 8 -0.21 11.29 -10.38
CA SER A 8 1.08 11.30 -11.08
C SER A 8 2.24 10.75 -10.24
N LYS A 9 2.12 10.83 -8.91
CA LYS A 9 3.11 10.33 -7.94
C LYS A 9 2.68 8.99 -7.35
N SER A 10 3.63 8.08 -7.21
CA SER A 10 3.46 6.79 -6.55
C SER A 10 3.23 6.97 -5.04
N ILE A 11 2.30 6.19 -4.49
CA ILE A 11 1.89 6.27 -3.07
C ILE A 11 1.74 4.85 -2.51
N ILE A 12 2.30 4.63 -1.32
CA ILE A 12 2.19 3.39 -0.56
C ILE A 12 1.34 3.60 0.70
N THR A 13 0.56 2.60 1.09
CA THR A 13 -0.17 2.59 2.37
C THR A 13 -0.22 1.18 2.97
N HIS A 14 -0.34 1.12 4.29
CA HIS A 14 -0.63 -0.11 5.04
C HIS A 14 -2.12 -0.09 5.44
N PRO A 15 -3.02 -0.77 4.71
CA PRO A 15 -4.46 -0.59 4.88
C PRO A 15 -4.96 -1.02 6.27
N ALA A 16 -4.40 -2.10 6.83
CA ALA A 16 -4.79 -2.63 8.13
C ALA A 16 -4.58 -1.62 9.27
N SER A 17 -3.49 -0.84 9.28
CA SER A 17 -3.26 0.19 10.30
C SER A 17 -3.72 1.59 9.92
N THR A 18 -4.42 1.75 8.79
CA THR A 18 -4.84 3.07 8.31
C THR A 18 -6.32 3.10 7.95
N THR A 19 -6.67 2.81 6.70
CA THR A 19 -8.04 2.90 6.19
C THR A 19 -8.98 1.88 6.83
N HIS A 20 -8.45 0.74 7.27
CA HIS A 20 -9.21 -0.37 7.84
C HIS A 20 -8.89 -0.61 9.32
N GLN A 21 -8.24 0.35 9.99
CA GLN A 21 -7.81 0.22 11.40
C GLN A 21 -8.95 0.01 12.41
N GLN A 22 -10.21 0.21 12.00
CA GLN A 22 -11.38 0.02 12.86
C GLN A 22 -11.86 -1.43 12.89
N LEU A 23 -11.38 -2.28 11.98
CA LEU A 23 -11.70 -3.70 11.92
C LEU A 23 -10.82 -4.48 12.92
N SER A 24 -11.38 -5.54 13.50
CA SER A 24 -10.60 -6.52 14.25
C SER A 24 -9.70 -7.34 13.32
N ASP A 25 -8.66 -7.98 13.87
CA ASP A 25 -7.75 -8.85 13.11
C ASP A 25 -8.49 -9.93 12.31
N ARG A 26 -9.58 -10.47 12.89
CA ARG A 26 -10.41 -11.47 12.22
C ARG A 26 -11.14 -10.88 11.02
N GLU A 27 -11.79 -9.74 11.19
CA GLU A 27 -12.51 -9.05 10.12
C GLU A 27 -11.56 -8.58 9.00
N LEU A 28 -10.35 -8.16 9.36
CA LEU A 28 -9.28 -7.83 8.41
C LEU A 28 -8.90 -9.03 7.55
N ILE A 29 -8.68 -10.21 8.15
CA ILE A 29 -8.39 -11.44 7.43
C ILE A 29 -9.56 -11.84 6.52
N GLU A 30 -10.80 -11.80 7.02
CA GLU A 30 -12.01 -12.13 6.27
C GLU A 30 -12.21 -11.17 5.07
N ALA A 31 -11.81 -9.90 5.20
CA ALA A 31 -11.84 -8.90 4.14
C ALA A 31 -10.66 -8.99 3.15
N GLY A 32 -9.72 -9.92 3.33
CA GLY A 32 -8.54 -10.06 2.48
C GLY A 32 -7.47 -8.99 2.71
N ILE A 33 -7.44 -8.38 3.90
CA ILE A 33 -6.50 -7.34 4.32
C ILE A 33 -5.65 -7.87 5.49
N PRO A 34 -4.80 -8.90 5.28
CA PRO A 34 -3.94 -9.40 6.34
C PRO A 34 -2.97 -8.29 6.80
N GLY A 35 -2.51 -8.34 8.05
CA GLY A 35 -1.65 -7.30 8.64
C GLY A 35 -0.26 -7.10 7.98
N GLY A 36 0.10 -7.92 6.99
CA GLY A 36 1.29 -7.71 6.16
C GLY A 36 1.01 -7.08 4.80
N LEU A 37 -0.26 -6.77 4.49
CA LEU A 37 -0.64 -6.25 3.18
C LEU A 37 -0.17 -4.81 3.02
N VAL A 38 0.65 -4.58 2.00
CA VAL A 38 1.03 -3.24 1.53
C VAL A 38 0.32 -2.96 0.22
N ARG A 39 -0.31 -1.79 0.11
CA ARG A 39 -0.96 -1.35 -1.13
C ARG A 39 -0.15 -0.22 -1.76
N LEU A 40 0.25 -0.42 -3.02
CA LEU A 40 0.93 0.57 -3.85
C LEU A 40 -0.02 1.08 -4.94
N SER A 41 -0.19 2.39 -5.04
CA SER A 41 -0.73 3.06 -6.22
C SER A 41 0.46 3.55 -7.04
N VAL A 42 0.64 2.99 -8.24
CA VAL A 42 1.74 3.35 -9.14
C VAL A 42 1.41 4.64 -9.88
N GLY A 43 2.32 5.60 -9.81
CA GLY A 43 2.27 6.87 -10.52
C GLY A 43 2.83 6.78 -11.93
N LEU A 44 3.39 7.88 -12.42
CA LEU A 44 3.93 8.02 -13.78
C LEU A 44 5.46 8.18 -13.79
N GLU A 45 6.13 7.81 -12.69
CA GLU A 45 7.59 7.80 -12.63
C GLU A 45 8.22 6.77 -13.58
N ASP A 46 9.54 6.88 -13.79
CA ASP A 46 10.27 5.86 -14.51
C ASP A 46 10.12 4.50 -13.82
N THR A 47 9.83 3.47 -14.60
CA THR A 47 9.55 2.13 -14.07
C THR A 47 10.78 1.51 -13.42
N GLN A 48 11.98 1.80 -13.93
CA GLN A 48 13.22 1.27 -13.38
C GLN A 48 13.52 1.90 -12.02
N ASP A 49 13.33 3.22 -11.89
CA ASP A 49 13.52 3.94 -10.62
C ASP A 49 12.60 3.37 -9.53
N LEU A 50 11.32 3.14 -9.85
CA LEU A 50 10.36 2.55 -8.91
C LEU A 50 10.74 1.12 -8.50
N ILE A 51 11.20 0.30 -9.44
CA ILE A 51 11.64 -1.08 -9.15
C ILE A 51 12.88 -1.06 -8.25
N GLU A 52 13.83 -0.17 -8.50
CA GLU A 52 15.05 -0.04 -7.69
C GLU A 52 14.74 0.42 -6.27
N ASP A 53 13.84 1.38 -6.11
CA ASP A 53 13.43 1.87 -4.80
C ASP A 53 12.73 0.76 -3.99
N LEU A 54 11.81 0.00 -4.61
CA LEU A 54 11.15 -1.14 -3.97
C LEU A 54 12.13 -2.27 -3.63
N LYS A 55 13.08 -2.58 -4.50
CA LYS A 55 14.12 -3.59 -4.23
C LYS A 55 15.00 -3.17 -3.04
N LYS A 56 15.35 -1.89 -2.96
CA LYS A 56 16.13 -1.36 -1.84
C LYS A 56 15.35 -1.40 -0.53
N ALA A 57 14.04 -1.17 -0.57
CA ALA A 57 13.19 -1.18 0.62
C ALA A 57 12.90 -2.60 1.16
N LEU A 58 12.94 -3.63 0.31
CA LEU A 58 12.61 -5.02 0.66
C LEU A 58 13.83 -5.92 0.97
N ASN A 59 15.05 -5.45 0.70
CA ASN A 59 16.30 -6.16 0.99
C ASN A 59 16.91 -5.69 2.31
#